data_AF-A0A7W1CZ80-F1
#
_entry.id   AF-A0A7W1CZ80-F1
#
_cell.length_a   1.000
_cell.length_b   1.000
_cell.length_c   1.000
_cell.angle_alpha   90.00
_cell.angle_beta   90.00
_cell.angle_gamma   90.00
#
_symmetry.space_group_name_H-M   'P 1'
#
loop_
_entity.id
_entity.type
_entity.pdbx_description
1 polymer ?
#
loop_
_entity_poly.entity_id
_entity_poly.type
_entity_poly.pdbx_seq_one_letter_code
_entity_poly.pdbx_strand_id
1 'polypeptide(L)'
;MKPRVELDDIRPYEPPRMAWEIEVDRGSKEYAKLTMNELSFGPLPEARAAAMEAISRANRYPARDADPLRKAISAANPGITAANVVVGNGSSEVLVDLLQILDRPGEVVFPWPSFP
;
A
#
# COMPACT_ATOMS: atom_id res chain seq x y z
N MET A 1 -27.09 3.33 16.84
CA MET A 1 -26.90 3.13 15.39
C MET A 1 -26.75 1.63 15.15
N LYS A 2 -27.41 1.06 14.13
CA LYS A 2 -27.25 -0.36 13.76
C LYS A 2 -26.32 -0.44 12.54
N PRO A 3 -25.21 -1.19 12.59
CA PRO A 3 -24.32 -1.36 11.44
C PRO A 3 -24.99 -2.17 10.31
N ARG A 4 -24.34 -2.17 9.13
CA ARG A 4 -24.73 -2.99 7.98
C ARG A 4 -24.56 -4.47 8.29
N VAL A 5 -25.46 -5.32 7.78
CA VAL A 5 -25.48 -6.78 8.04
C VAL A 5 -24.21 -7.47 7.53
N GLU A 6 -23.59 -6.92 6.48
CA GLU A 6 -22.33 -7.42 5.92
C GLU A 6 -21.14 -7.32 6.88
N LEU A 7 -21.28 -6.61 8.01
CA LEU A 7 -20.26 -6.53 9.04
C LEU A 7 -20.41 -7.62 10.12
N ASP A 8 -21.52 -8.36 10.16
CA ASP A 8 -21.83 -9.31 11.23
C ASP A 8 -20.81 -10.46 11.32
N ASP A 9 -20.25 -10.89 10.17
CA ASP A 9 -19.25 -11.97 10.09
C ASP A 9 -17.80 -11.47 10.19
N ILE A 10 -17.56 -10.16 10.24
CA ILE A 10 -16.21 -9.60 10.31
C ILE A 10 -15.70 -9.68 11.74
N ARG A 11 -14.64 -10.46 11.95
CA ARG A 11 -13.96 -10.53 13.24
C ARG A 11 -13.12 -9.27 13.49
N PRO A 12 -13.04 -8.77 14.73
CA PRO A 12 -12.10 -7.73 15.09
C PRO A 12 -10.68 -8.10 14.67
N TYR A 13 -9.98 -7.15 14.05
CA TYR A 13 -8.61 -7.33 13.64
C TYR A 13 -7.68 -7.28 14.87
N GLU A 14 -6.94 -8.37 15.10
CA GLU A 14 -5.88 -8.45 16.10
C GLU A 14 -4.53 -8.42 15.38
N PRO A 15 -3.80 -7.29 15.40
CA PRO A 15 -2.53 -7.18 14.67
C PRO A 15 -1.50 -8.16 15.26
N PRO A 16 -0.99 -9.12 14.47
CA PRO A 16 -0.01 -10.09 14.95
C PRO A 16 1.38 -9.44 14.95
N ARG A 17 1.65 -8.53 15.90
CA ARG A 17 2.98 -7.92 16.03
C ARG A 17 3.73 -8.53 17.20
N MET A 18 4.82 -9.22 16.89
CA MET A 18 5.62 -9.91 17.90
C MET A 18 6.67 -8.98 18.52
N ALA A 19 7.06 -9.25 19.77
CA ALA A 19 8.06 -8.44 20.47
C ALA A 19 9.39 -8.36 19.70
N TRP A 20 9.84 -9.48 19.11
CA TRP A 20 11.08 -9.54 18.34
C TRP A 20 11.04 -8.68 17.06
N GLU A 21 9.87 -8.50 16.43
CA GLU A 21 9.74 -7.63 15.25
C GLU A 21 10.04 -6.17 15.62
N ILE A 22 9.59 -5.75 16.81
CA ILE A 22 9.87 -4.42 17.35
C ILE A 22 11.36 -4.25 17.62
N GLU A 23 12.03 -5.30 18.09
CA GLU A 23 13.49 -5.28 18.31
C GLU A 23 14.26 -5.19 16.98
N VAL A 24 13.84 -5.94 15.95
CA VAL A 24 14.43 -5.83 14.61
C VAL A 24 14.27 -4.41 14.05
N ASP A 25 13.06 -3.82 14.14
CA ASP A 25 12.79 -2.45 13.67
C ASP A 25 13.66 -1.40 14.40
N ARG A 26 14.17 -1.71 15.59
CA ARG A 26 15.09 -0.87 16.38
C ARG A 26 16.58 -1.17 16.15
N GLY A 27 16.91 -2.08 15.24
CA GLY A 27 18.27 -2.45 14.89
C GLY A 27 18.86 -3.59 15.72
N SER A 28 18.05 -4.62 16.03
CA SER A 28 18.52 -5.84 16.68
C SER A 28 19.75 -6.45 15.97
N LYS A 29 20.66 -7.02 16.77
CA LYS A 29 21.79 -7.83 16.29
C LYS A 29 21.51 -9.34 16.39
N GLU A 30 20.43 -9.73 17.04
CA GLU A 30 20.09 -11.13 17.33
C GLU A 30 19.05 -11.67 16.34
N TYR A 31 18.19 -10.79 15.80
CA TYR A 31 17.09 -11.17 14.92
C TYR A 31 17.20 -10.46 13.56
N ALA A 32 16.75 -11.14 12.51
CA ALA A 32 16.55 -10.58 11.18
C ALA A 32 15.09 -10.79 10.75
N LYS A 33 14.44 -9.74 10.25
CA LYS A 33 13.03 -9.78 9.80
C LYS A 33 12.99 -10.22 8.34
N LEU A 34 12.40 -11.38 8.10
CA LEU A 34 12.25 -12.00 6.77
C LEU A 34 10.78 -12.39 6.50
N THR A 35 9.83 -11.76 7.19
CA THR A 35 8.43 -12.16 7.24
C THR A 35 7.48 -11.32 6.37
N MET A 36 7.93 -10.17 5.85
CA MET A 36 7.04 -9.15 5.26
C MET A 36 7.35 -8.77 3.80
N ASN A 37 8.22 -9.53 3.11
CA ASN A 37 8.66 -9.24 1.73
C ASN A 37 9.30 -7.84 1.54
N GLU A 38 9.82 -7.25 2.61
CA GLU A 38 10.54 -5.97 2.56
C GLU A 38 11.93 -6.15 1.94
N LEU A 39 12.46 -5.09 1.32
CA LEU A 39 13.84 -5.10 0.85
C LEU A 39 14.81 -5.17 2.04
N SER A 40 15.86 -5.97 1.92
CA SER A 40 16.87 -6.15 2.98
C SER A 40 17.82 -4.96 3.13
N PHE A 41 17.78 -4.01 2.20
CA PHE A 41 18.52 -2.75 2.26
C PHE A 41 17.56 -1.57 2.41
N GLY A 42 18.07 -0.44 2.88
CA GLY A 42 17.27 0.78 3.03
C GLY A 42 16.73 1.34 1.70
N PRO A 43 16.00 2.46 1.71
CA PRO A 43 15.54 3.10 0.48
C PRO A 43 16.71 3.44 -0.45
N LEU A 44 16.46 3.47 -1.76
CA LEU A 44 17.44 3.96 -2.74
C LEU A 44 17.92 5.37 -2.36
N PRO A 45 19.21 5.71 -2.59
CA PRO A 45 19.76 7.01 -2.20
C PRO A 45 18.95 8.22 -2.72
N GLU A 46 18.46 8.13 -3.95
CA GLU A 46 17.66 9.16 -4.62
C GLU A 46 16.28 9.30 -3.98
N ALA A 47 15.64 8.16 -3.64
CA ALA A 47 14.36 8.16 -2.94
C ALA A 47 14.48 8.76 -1.53
N ARG A 48 15.57 8.43 -0.82
CA ARG A 48 15.89 9.03 0.49
C ARG A 48 16.08 10.54 0.38
N ALA A 49 16.84 11.01 -0.62
CA ALA A 49 17.05 12.44 -0.83
C ALA A 49 15.73 13.18 -1.14
N ALA A 50 14.91 12.63 -2.04
CA ALA A 50 13.61 13.20 -2.40
C ALA A 50 12.65 13.26 -1.20
N ALA A 51 12.61 12.22 -0.37
CA ALA A 51 11.80 12.19 0.85
C ALA A 51 12.24 13.28 1.85
N MET A 52 13.56 13.43 2.05
CA MET A 52 14.12 14.47 2.91
C MET A 52 13.83 15.89 2.39
N GLU A 53 13.76 16.09 1.08
CA GLU A 53 13.36 17.38 0.52
C GLU A 53 11.85 17.63 0.74
N ALA A 54 11.02 16.63 0.46
CA ALA A 54 9.57 16.72 0.53
C ALA A 54 9.04 16.96 1.95
N ILE A 55 9.74 16.46 2.99
CA ILE A 55 9.33 16.60 4.39
C ILE A 55 9.08 18.06 4.80
N SER A 56 9.83 19.00 4.23
CA SER A 56 9.72 20.44 4.50
C SER A 56 8.36 21.03 4.10
N ARG A 57 7.62 20.34 3.23
CA ARG A 57 6.33 20.76 2.67
C ARG A 57 5.20 19.78 3.01
N ALA A 58 5.44 18.82 3.92
CA ALA A 58 4.48 17.76 4.26
C ALA A 58 3.19 18.26 4.93
N ASN A 59 3.13 19.53 5.35
CA ASN A 59 1.94 20.19 5.87
C ASN A 59 0.97 20.69 4.77
N ARG A 60 1.28 20.45 3.49
CA ARG A 60 0.45 20.84 2.34
C ARG A 60 -0.18 19.61 1.71
N TYR A 61 -1.39 19.77 1.18
CA TYR A 61 -2.00 18.74 0.35
C TYR A 61 -1.11 18.45 -0.88
N PRO A 62 -0.99 17.17 -1.29
CA PRO A 62 -0.29 16.81 -2.51
C PRO A 62 -1.07 17.27 -3.75
N ALA A 63 -0.48 17.08 -4.94
CA ALA A 63 -1.20 17.25 -6.20
C ALA A 63 -2.44 16.33 -6.21
N ARG A 64 -3.62 16.91 -6.44
CA ARG A 64 -4.93 16.24 -6.25
C ARG A 64 -5.12 14.99 -7.11
N ASP A 65 -4.50 14.96 -8.27
CA ASP A 65 -4.59 13.93 -9.30
C ASP A 65 -3.34 13.05 -9.37
N ALA A 66 -2.35 13.29 -8.49
CA ALA A 66 -1.02 12.69 -8.56
C ALA A 66 -0.36 12.82 -9.95
N ASP A 67 -0.68 13.89 -10.69
CA ASP A 67 -0.27 14.08 -12.09
C ASP A 67 1.22 13.87 -12.36
N PRO A 68 2.15 14.44 -11.55
CA PRO A 68 3.58 14.24 -11.75
C PRO A 68 3.99 12.76 -11.65
N LEU A 69 3.43 12.02 -10.69
CA LEU A 69 3.73 10.60 -10.50
C LEU A 69 3.17 9.76 -11.65
N ARG A 70 1.93 10.02 -12.08
CA ARG A 70 1.30 9.32 -13.21
C ARG A 70 2.08 9.51 -14.51
N LYS A 71 2.57 10.73 -14.77
CA LYS A 71 3.42 11.04 -15.93
C LYS A 71 4.77 10.31 -15.84
N ALA A 72 5.40 10.28 -14.66
CA ALA A 72 6.66 9.57 -14.45
C ALA A 72 6.51 8.06 -14.69
N ILE A 73 5.46 7.43 -14.16
CA ILE A 73 5.17 6.00 -14.37
C ILE A 73 4.92 5.71 -15.85
N SER A 74 4.09 6.53 -16.52
CA SER A 74 3.81 6.39 -17.95
C SER A 74 5.08 6.50 -18.80
N ALA A 75 5.96 7.46 -18.52
CA ALA A 75 7.22 7.62 -19.25
C ALA A 75 8.18 6.44 -19.04
N ALA A 76 8.16 5.81 -17.87
CA ALA A 76 8.99 4.65 -17.55
C ALA A 76 8.47 3.32 -18.15
N ASN A 77 7.22 3.27 -18.63
CA ASN A 77 6.56 2.04 -19.08
C ASN A 77 6.04 2.17 -20.52
N PRO A 78 6.74 1.61 -21.52
CA PRO A 78 6.32 1.67 -22.92
C PRO A 78 4.89 1.16 -23.14
N GLY A 79 4.09 1.92 -23.88
CA GLY A 79 2.69 1.58 -24.18
C GLY A 79 1.68 1.97 -23.09
N ILE A 80 2.12 2.51 -21.96
CA ILE A 80 1.25 2.98 -20.87
C ILE A 80 1.11 4.50 -20.94
N THR A 81 -0.13 5.01 -20.95
CA THR A 81 -0.41 6.45 -20.83
C THR A 81 -0.73 6.82 -19.39
N ALA A 82 -0.64 8.10 -19.03
CA ALA A 82 -1.06 8.57 -17.69
C ALA A 82 -2.53 8.24 -17.38
N ALA A 83 -3.39 8.13 -18.39
CA ALA A 83 -4.79 7.72 -18.24
C ALA A 83 -4.95 6.25 -17.82
N ASN A 84 -3.93 5.40 -18.03
CA ASN A 84 -3.90 4.01 -17.58
C ASN A 84 -3.39 3.86 -16.13
N VAL A 85 -2.99 4.95 -15.47
CA VAL A 85 -2.38 4.90 -14.13
C VAL A 85 -3.34 5.44 -13.08
N VAL A 86 -3.61 4.61 -12.07
CA VAL A 86 -4.27 4.98 -10.81
C VAL A 86 -3.23 4.95 -9.69
N VAL A 87 -3.31 5.90 -8.77
CA VAL A 87 -2.42 6.01 -7.60
C VAL A 87 -3.26 5.84 -6.34
N GLY A 88 -2.87 4.89 -5.48
CA GLY A 88 -3.42 4.68 -4.15
C GLY A 88 -2.31 4.59 -3.10
N ASN A 89 -2.68 4.55 -1.82
CA ASN A 89 -1.79 4.37 -0.68
C ASN A 89 -1.38 2.89 -0.50
N GLY A 90 -0.75 2.36 -1.55
CA GLY A 90 -0.46 0.93 -1.69
C GLY A 90 -1.46 0.21 -2.59
N SER A 91 -1.05 -0.93 -3.15
CA SER A 91 -1.89 -1.71 -4.07
C SER A 91 -3.15 -2.27 -3.40
N SER A 92 -3.13 -2.49 -2.09
CA SER A 92 -4.31 -2.95 -1.33
C SER A 92 -5.46 -1.94 -1.37
N GLU A 93 -5.18 -0.63 -1.31
CA GLU A 93 -6.24 0.38 -1.45
C GLU A 93 -6.83 0.34 -2.87
N VAL A 94 -5.98 0.22 -3.89
CA VAL A 94 -6.43 0.11 -5.29
C VAL A 94 -7.33 -1.13 -5.48
N LEU A 95 -7.02 -2.25 -4.83
CA LEU A 95 -7.89 -3.44 -4.83
C LEU A 95 -9.23 -3.17 -4.14
N VAL A 96 -9.22 -2.48 -3.00
CA VAL A 96 -10.45 -2.11 -2.29
C VAL A 96 -11.32 -1.17 -3.13
N ASP A 97 -10.73 -0.16 -3.76
CA ASP A 97 -11.42 0.76 -4.66
C ASP A 97 -12.03 0.03 -5.87
N LEU A 98 -11.28 -0.90 -6.46
CA LEU A 98 -11.77 -1.75 -7.54
C LEU A 98 -12.98 -2.59 -7.11
N LEU A 99 -12.98 -3.14 -5.90
CA LEU A 99 -14.12 -3.90 -5.37
C LEU A 99 -15.32 -3.01 -5.02
N GLN A 100 -15.11 -1.73 -4.74
CA GLN A 100 -16.18 -0.78 -4.45
C GLN A 100 -16.97 -0.34 -5.70
N ILE A 101 -16.39 -0.42 -6.90
CA ILE A 101 -17.07 -0.05 -8.15
C ILE A 101 -17.90 -1.19 -8.76
N LEU A 102 -17.80 -2.41 -8.23
CA LEU A 102 -18.58 -3.56 -8.70
C LEU A 102 -20.00 -3.52 -8.15
N ASP A 103 -20.97 -3.93 -8.98
CA ASP A 103 -22.37 -4.07 -8.57
C ASP A 103 -22.54 -5.13 -7.48
N ARG A 104 -23.59 -4.96 -6.66
CA ARG A 104 -23.95 -5.87 -5.57
C ARG A 104 -25.38 -6.37 -5.72
N PRO A 105 -25.67 -7.67 -5.48
CA PRO A 105 -24.70 -8.73 -5.12
C PRO A 105 -23.80 -9.14 -6.30
N GLY A 106 -22.61 -9.65 -6.01
CA GLY A 106 -21.63 -10.09 -7.00
C GLY A 106 -20.70 -11.18 -6.47
N GLU A 107 -19.93 -11.80 -7.37
CA GLU A 107 -18.97 -12.87 -7.06
C GLU A 107 -17.54 -12.45 -7.45
N VAL A 108 -16.56 -12.86 -6.64
CA VAL A 108 -15.12 -12.65 -6.91
C VAL A 108 -14.42 -14.00 -6.96
N VAL A 109 -13.66 -14.24 -8.03
CA VAL A 109 -12.90 -15.48 -8.24
C VAL A 109 -11.41 -15.20 -8.08
N PHE A 110 -10.72 -15.99 -7.25
CA PHE A 110 -9.29 -15.90 -7.01
C PHE A 110 -8.69 -17.29 -6.75
N PRO A 111 -7.39 -17.51 -7.01
CA PRO A 111 -6.74 -18.79 -6.74
C PRO A 111 -6.60 -19.05 -5.23
N TRP A 112 -6.49 -20.33 -4.85
CA TRP A 112 -6.23 -20.73 -3.47
C TRP A 112 -5.03 -21.67 -3.38
N PRO A 113 -3.97 -21.33 -2.63
CA PRO A 113 -3.81 -20.14 -1.76
C PRO A 113 -3.44 -18.85 -2.53
N SER A 114 -3.77 -17.68 -1.98
CA SER A 114 -3.43 -16.36 -2.54
C SER A 114 -3.30 -15.29 -1.43
N PHE A 115 -3.07 -14.04 -1.83
CA PHE A 115 -3.08 -12.87 -0.94
C PHE A 115 -4.43 -12.79 -0.19
N PRO A 116 -4.40 -12.67 1.16
CA PRO A 116 -5.60 -12.66 1.98
C PRO A 116 -6.40 -11.35 1.92
#